data_AF-A0A7C1HTN2-F1
#
_entry.id   AF-A0A7C1HTN2-F1
#
_cell.length_a   1.000
_cell.length_b   1.000
_cell.length_c   1.000
_cell.angle_alpha   90.00
_cell.angle_beta   90.00
_cell.angle_gamma   90.00
#
_symmetry.space_group_name_H-M   'P 1'
#
loop_
_entity.id
_entity.type
_entity.pdbx_description
1 polymer ?
#
loop_
_entity_poly.entity_id
_entity_poly.type
_entity_poly.pdbx_seq_one_letter_code
_entity_poly.pdbx_strand_id
1 'polypeptide(L)'
;MIMKKQILSLTVLLFIPLFLYAQADKITGIWLTEEGNSQVEIKKDSEDRYFGKIIWLEEPLENGKPKVDDENPDPKLQSRPLLGLQLVENFRYSSKKGNWQQGLIYDPDNGKTYDCFVWFE
;
A
#
# COMPACT_ATOMS: atom_id res chain seq x y z
N MET A 1 -17.11 3.29 67.59
CA MET A 1 -17.17 4.68 67.08
C MET A 1 -15.82 4.99 66.45
N ILE A 2 -15.81 5.60 65.26
CA ILE A 2 -14.63 6.16 64.53
C ILE A 2 -13.76 5.10 63.80
N MET A 3 -13.46 5.11 62.49
CA MET A 3 -13.95 5.77 61.26
C MET A 3 -13.33 4.99 60.09
N LYS A 4 -14.06 4.83 58.98
CA LYS A 4 -13.58 4.25 57.71
C LYS A 4 -12.43 5.08 57.13
N LYS A 5 -11.39 4.43 56.60
CA LYS A 5 -10.66 4.91 55.40
C LYS A 5 -10.26 3.72 54.53
N GLN A 6 -11.02 3.53 53.46
CA GLN A 6 -10.67 2.63 52.37
C GLN A 6 -9.44 3.22 51.67
N ILE A 7 -8.28 2.61 51.81
CA ILE A 7 -7.14 2.91 50.93
C ILE A 7 -7.34 2.01 49.73
N LEU A 8 -8.13 2.51 48.78
CA LEU A 8 -8.17 2.01 47.42
C LEU A 8 -6.78 2.27 46.84
N SER A 9 -5.88 1.28 46.89
CA SER A 9 -4.57 1.40 46.24
C SER A 9 -4.82 1.57 44.75
N LEU A 10 -4.60 2.79 44.29
CA LEU A 10 -4.70 3.29 42.92
C LEU A 10 -3.66 2.58 42.03
N THR A 11 -3.90 1.30 41.79
CA THR A 11 -3.30 0.59 40.67
C THR A 11 -4.34 0.63 39.57
N VAL A 12 -3.88 0.76 38.32
CA VAL A 12 -4.66 0.83 37.06
C VAL A 12 -4.70 2.24 36.48
N LEU A 13 -3.89 2.40 35.42
CA LEU A 13 -4.20 3.00 34.12
C LEU A 13 -3.14 4.02 33.64
N LEU A 14 -1.93 3.54 33.35
CA LEU A 14 -1.01 4.24 32.43
C LEU A 14 -0.67 3.36 31.22
N PHE A 15 -1.71 2.81 30.58
CA PHE A 15 -1.64 2.20 29.26
C PHE A 15 -2.77 2.78 28.41
N ILE A 16 -2.53 3.97 27.86
CA ILE A 16 -3.40 4.71 26.92
C ILE A 16 -2.55 4.96 25.66
N PRO A 17 -3.06 4.74 24.45
CA PRO A 17 -2.84 3.51 23.71
C PRO A 17 -1.91 3.72 22.50
N LEU A 18 -1.15 2.68 22.14
CA LEU A 18 -0.38 2.62 20.90
C LEU A 18 -1.25 2.44 19.62
N PHE A 19 -2.57 2.61 19.70
CA PHE A 19 -3.51 2.28 18.60
C PHE A 19 -3.57 3.32 17.46
N LEU A 20 -2.85 4.44 17.54
CA LEU A 20 -2.89 5.47 16.49
C LEU A 20 -2.02 5.17 15.26
N TYR A 21 -1.11 4.20 15.33
CA TYR A 21 -0.19 3.87 14.23
C TYR A 21 -0.71 2.78 13.28
N ALA A 22 -1.84 2.15 13.55
CA ALA A 22 -2.30 0.99 12.75
C ALA A 22 -3.06 1.35 11.46
N GLN A 23 -3.66 2.55 11.36
CA GLN A 23 -4.53 2.86 10.21
C GLN A 23 -3.76 3.21 8.94
N ALA A 24 -2.68 3.97 9.05
CA ALA A 24 -1.90 4.42 7.89
C ALA A 24 -1.18 3.27 7.17
N ASP A 25 -0.71 2.28 7.92
CA ASP A 25 0.03 1.14 7.37
C ASP A 25 -0.92 0.01 6.89
N LYS A 26 -2.25 0.15 7.04
CA LYS A 26 -3.24 -0.86 6.61
C LYS A 26 -3.17 -1.18 5.10
N ILE A 27 -2.71 -0.22 4.28
CA ILE A 27 -2.50 -0.43 2.84
C ILE A 27 -1.28 -1.30 2.52
N THR A 28 -0.35 -1.51 3.48
CA THR A 28 0.83 -2.33 3.24
C THR A 28 0.48 -3.82 3.17
N GLY A 29 1.19 -4.57 2.34
CA GLY A 29 0.95 -6.00 2.15
C GLY A 29 0.94 -6.41 0.68
N ILE A 30 0.44 -7.61 0.42
CA ILE A 30 0.30 -8.17 -0.92
C ILE A 30 -1.17 -8.11 -1.32
N TRP A 31 -1.45 -7.50 -2.47
CA TRP A 31 -2.79 -7.30 -3.01
C TRP A 31 -2.91 -8.03 -4.34
N LEU A 32 -4.03 -8.73 -4.54
CA LEU A 32 -4.39 -9.31 -5.83
C LEU A 32 -5.12 -8.24 -6.66
N THR A 33 -4.79 -8.11 -7.95
CA THR A 33 -5.59 -7.28 -8.85
C THR A 33 -7.01 -7.80 -8.98
N GLU A 34 -7.94 -6.93 -9.37
CA GLU A 34 -9.35 -7.30 -9.54
C GLU A 34 -9.54 -8.48 -10.50
N GLU A 35 -8.74 -8.52 -11.58
CA GLU A 35 -8.75 -9.61 -12.56
C GLU A 35 -8.13 -10.92 -12.05
N GLY A 36 -7.44 -10.91 -10.91
CA GLY A 36 -6.80 -12.10 -10.34
C GLY A 36 -5.49 -12.52 -11.00
N ASN A 37 -5.03 -11.79 -12.02
CA ASN A 37 -3.88 -12.14 -12.85
C ASN A 37 -2.53 -11.61 -12.35
N SER A 38 -2.50 -10.77 -11.32
CA SER A 38 -1.25 -10.25 -10.75
C SER A 38 -1.35 -9.93 -9.26
N GLN A 39 -0.19 -9.96 -8.58
CA GLN A 39 -0.07 -9.50 -7.20
C GLN A 39 0.89 -8.33 -7.09
N VAL A 40 0.47 -7.31 -6.33
CA VAL A 40 1.24 -6.09 -6.05
C VAL A 40 1.60 -6.05 -4.57
N GLU A 41 2.90 -5.95 -4.28
CA GLU A 41 3.39 -5.72 -2.92
C GLU A 41 3.47 -4.21 -2.66
N ILE A 42 2.67 -3.71 -1.73
CA ILE A 42 2.71 -2.32 -1.25
C ILE A 42 3.58 -2.20 -0.01
N LYS A 43 4.55 -1.28 -0.07
CA LYS A 43 5.50 -0.96 0.99
C LYS A 43 5.52 0.54 1.27
N LYS A 44 5.87 0.88 2.51
CA LYS A 44 6.11 2.26 2.93
C LYS A 44 7.60 2.60 2.83
N ASP A 45 7.93 3.79 2.34
CA ASP A 45 9.29 4.31 2.34
C ASP A 45 9.62 5.07 3.65
N SER A 46 10.83 5.64 3.72
CA SER A 46 11.28 6.44 4.87
C SER A 46 10.60 7.82 4.99
N GLU A 47 9.83 8.24 3.98
CA GLU A 47 9.11 9.53 3.93
C GLU A 47 7.59 9.36 4.10
N ASP A 48 7.15 8.22 4.64
CA ASP A 48 5.75 7.84 4.83
C ASP A 48 4.91 7.88 3.54
N ARG A 49 5.54 7.61 2.39
CA ARG A 49 4.87 7.35 1.12
C ARG A 49 4.72 5.85 0.90
N TYR A 50 3.65 5.46 0.23
CA TYR A 50 3.40 4.07 -0.13
C TYR A 50 3.63 3.86 -1.62
N PHE A 51 4.38 2.81 -1.94
CA PHE A 51 4.73 2.39 -3.28
C PHE A 51 4.41 0.92 -3.45
N GLY A 52 4.13 0.50 -4.68
CA GLY A 52 3.78 -0.89 -4.96
C GLY A 52 4.37 -1.40 -6.25
N LYS A 53 4.83 -2.64 -6.21
CA LYS A 53 5.43 -3.33 -7.35
C LYS A 53 4.80 -4.69 -7.61
N ILE A 54 4.80 -5.12 -8.87
CA ILE A 54 4.36 -6.47 -9.24
C ILE A 54 5.35 -7.49 -8.67
N ILE A 55 4.85 -8.44 -7.87
CA ILE A 55 5.67 -9.54 -7.31
C ILE A 55 5.28 -10.92 -7.85
N TRP A 56 4.13 -11.01 -8.52
CA TRP A 56 3.65 -12.24 -9.15
C TRP A 56 2.72 -11.90 -10.31
N LEU A 57 2.77 -12.74 -11.35
CA LEU A 57 1.91 -12.72 -12.53
C LEU A 57 1.39 -14.15 -12.73
N GLU A 58 0.12 -14.31 -13.07
CA GLU A 58 -0.46 -15.60 -13.45
C GLU A 58 0.23 -16.14 -14.71
N GLU A 59 0.43 -15.26 -15.69
CA GLU A 59 1.17 -15.53 -16.91
C GLU A 59 2.41 -14.63 -17.00
N PRO A 60 3.55 -15.02 -16.43
CA PRO A 60 4.76 -14.19 -16.41
C PRO A 60 5.51 -14.17 -17.75
N LEU A 61 5.15 -15.08 -18.67
CA LEU A 61 5.81 -15.24 -19.96
C LEU A 61 4.85 -14.99 -21.12
N GLU A 62 5.38 -14.46 -22.21
CA GLU A 62 4.76 -14.37 -23.51
C GLU A 62 5.75 -14.95 -24.55
N ASN A 63 5.30 -15.93 -25.34
CA ASN A 63 6.13 -16.61 -26.34
C ASN A 63 7.47 -17.16 -25.77
N GLY A 64 7.45 -17.63 -24.52
CA GLY A 64 8.61 -18.18 -23.82
C GLY A 64 9.60 -17.12 -23.28
N LYS A 65 9.28 -15.83 -23.38
CA LYS A 65 10.07 -14.72 -22.83
C LYS A 65 9.30 -14.00 -21.73
N PRO A 66 9.96 -13.33 -20.76
CA PRO A 66 9.25 -12.50 -19.77
C PRO A 66 8.35 -11.47 -20.44
N LYS A 67 7.14 -11.26 -19.92
CA LYS A 67 6.30 -10.12 -20.33
C LYS A 67 7.02 -8.81 -20.02
N VAL A 68 6.93 -7.86 -20.93
CA VAL A 68 7.57 -6.54 -20.84
C VAL A 68 6.53 -5.45 -20.93
N ASP A 69 6.93 -4.21 -20.61
CA ASP A 69 6.07 -3.02 -20.63
C ASP A 69 5.93 -2.41 -22.03
N ASP A 70 5.53 -3.20 -23.02
CA ASP A 70 5.55 -2.85 -24.45
C ASP A 70 4.65 -1.66 -24.82
N GLU A 71 3.59 -1.39 -24.06
CA GLU A 71 2.71 -0.22 -24.23
C GLU A 71 3.27 1.07 -23.63
N ASN A 72 4.48 1.06 -23.04
CA ASN A 72 5.05 2.27 -22.44
C ASN A 72 5.24 3.38 -23.50
N PRO A 73 4.80 4.63 -23.23
CA PRO A 73 4.99 5.74 -24.16
C PRO A 73 6.46 6.15 -24.36
N ASP A 74 7.36 5.81 -23.44
CA ASP A 74 8.81 5.94 -23.64
C ASP A 74 9.38 4.62 -24.21
N PRO A 75 9.87 4.62 -25.47
CA PRO A 75 10.45 3.43 -26.10
C PRO A 75 11.62 2.82 -25.32
N LYS A 76 12.31 3.59 -24.47
CA LYS A 76 13.41 3.07 -23.63
C LYS A 76 12.92 2.18 -22.50
N LEU A 77 11.67 2.36 -22.08
CA LEU A 77 11.05 1.58 -21.01
C LEU A 77 10.33 0.34 -21.53
N GLN A 78 10.03 0.26 -22.84
CA GLN A 78 9.27 -0.84 -23.45
C GLN A 78 9.87 -2.25 -23.31
N SER A 79 11.16 -2.34 -22.96
CA SER A 79 11.85 -3.62 -22.79
C SER A 79 11.99 -4.07 -21.33
N ARG A 80 11.52 -3.27 -20.36
CA ARG A 80 11.61 -3.63 -18.95
C ARG A 80 10.60 -4.73 -18.61
N PRO A 81 10.96 -5.74 -17.82
CA PRO A 81 10.02 -6.78 -17.40
C PRO A 81 8.86 -6.21 -16.58
N LEU A 82 7.66 -6.77 -16.76
CA LEU A 82 6.51 -6.46 -15.90
C LEU A 82 6.73 -6.97 -14.47
N LEU A 83 7.32 -8.15 -14.30
CA LEU A 83 7.65 -8.64 -12.97
C LEU A 83 8.69 -7.73 -12.31
N GLY A 84 8.35 -7.18 -11.14
CA GLY A 84 9.16 -6.19 -10.43
C GLY A 84 8.85 -4.73 -10.80
N LEU A 85 7.98 -4.48 -11.78
CA LEU A 85 7.59 -3.14 -12.18
C LEU A 85 6.85 -2.42 -11.05
N GLN A 86 7.28 -1.19 -10.75
CA GLN A 86 6.58 -0.31 -9.81
C GLN A 86 5.38 0.31 -10.51
N LEU A 87 4.17 -0.05 -10.06
CA LEU A 87 2.91 0.49 -10.59
C LEU A 87 2.40 1.62 -9.72
N VAL A 88 2.54 1.47 -8.40
CA VAL A 88 1.92 2.35 -7.41
C VAL A 88 2.98 3.31 -6.85
N GLU A 89 2.68 4.60 -6.86
CA GLU A 89 3.58 5.64 -6.38
C GLU A 89 2.89 6.69 -5.50
N ASN A 90 3.65 7.28 -4.58
CA ASN A 90 3.33 8.53 -3.89
C ASN A 90 2.03 8.60 -3.06
N PHE A 91 1.38 7.47 -2.77
CA PHE A 91 0.25 7.48 -1.85
C PHE A 91 0.70 8.02 -0.49
N ARG A 92 -0.11 8.91 0.09
CA ARG A 92 0.09 9.47 1.44
C ARG A 92 -1.19 9.37 2.25
N TYR A 93 -1.08 8.84 3.47
CA TYR A 93 -2.24 8.70 4.35
C TYR A 93 -2.67 10.06 4.91
N SER A 94 -3.94 10.41 4.73
CA SER A 94 -4.56 11.58 5.34
C SER A 94 -5.35 11.17 6.58
N SER A 95 -4.78 11.40 7.77
CA SER A 95 -5.48 11.14 9.04
C SER A 95 -6.80 11.91 9.18
N LYS A 96 -6.90 13.08 8.55
CA LYS A 96 -8.13 13.90 8.50
C LYS A 96 -9.24 13.26 7.66
N LYS A 97 -8.89 12.62 6.54
CA LYS A 97 -9.86 12.01 5.62
C LYS A 97 -10.04 10.49 5.85
N GLY A 98 -9.13 9.86 6.59
CA GLY A 98 -9.14 8.41 6.81
C GLY A 98 -8.79 7.60 5.55
N ASN A 99 -8.04 8.17 4.61
CA ASN A 99 -7.75 7.54 3.31
C ASN A 99 -6.38 7.97 2.75
N TRP A 100 -5.86 7.22 1.77
CA TRP A 100 -4.61 7.54 1.08
C TRP A 100 -4.89 8.37 -0.16
N GLN A 101 -4.07 9.39 -0.39
CA GLN A 101 -4.26 10.43 -1.41
C GLN A 101 -2.97 10.63 -2.20
N GLN A 102 -3.06 11.40 -3.30
CA GLN A 102 -1.92 11.79 -4.14
C GLN A 102 -1.17 10.61 -4.78
N GLY A 103 -1.82 9.44 -4.79
CA GLY A 103 -1.24 8.27 -5.40
C GLY A 103 -1.29 8.36 -6.92
N LEU A 104 -0.29 7.79 -7.55
CA LEU A 104 -0.28 7.55 -8.99
C LEU A 104 -0.25 6.04 -9.21
N ILE A 105 -1.03 5.56 -10.18
CA ILE A 105 -0.97 4.17 -10.64
C ILE A 105 -0.65 4.18 -12.12
N TYR A 106 0.48 3.57 -12.50
CA TYR A 106 0.81 3.25 -13.88
C TYR A 106 0.12 1.96 -14.30
N ASP A 107 -0.48 1.97 -15.49
CA ASP A 107 -1.13 0.83 -16.11
C ASP A 107 -0.28 0.36 -17.32
N PRO A 108 0.41 -0.78 -17.21
CA PRO A 108 1.25 -1.30 -18.29
C PRO A 108 0.44 -1.82 -19.47
N ASP A 109 -0.88 -2.04 -19.34
CA ASP A 109 -1.70 -2.57 -20.43
C ASP A 109 -2.10 -1.48 -21.44
N ASN A 110 -1.90 -0.21 -21.10
CA ASN A 110 -2.19 0.91 -22.00
C ASN A 110 -1.21 2.10 -21.89
N GLY A 111 -0.15 1.97 -21.09
CA GLY A 111 0.91 2.96 -20.96
C GLY A 111 0.53 4.25 -20.22
N LYS A 112 -0.62 4.30 -19.53
CA LYS A 112 -1.11 5.52 -18.87
C LYS A 112 -0.83 5.52 -17.38
N THR A 113 -0.76 6.72 -16.81
CA THR A 113 -0.69 6.94 -15.36
C THR A 113 -1.93 7.70 -14.90
N TYR A 114 -2.52 7.24 -13.80
CA TYR A 114 -3.76 7.76 -13.25
C TYR A 114 -3.56 8.31 -11.84
N ASP A 115 -4.16 9.47 -11.55
CA ASP A 115 -4.33 9.95 -10.19
C ASP A 115 -5.31 9.05 -9.42
N CYS A 116 -4.92 8.59 -8.24
CA CYS A 116 -5.65 7.62 -7.45
C CYS A 116 -5.72 8.01 -5.96
N PHE A 117 -6.80 7.57 -5.32
CA PHE A 117 -6.97 7.58 -3.87
C PHE A 117 -7.44 6.19 -3.42
N VAL A 118 -7.08 5.78 -2.20
CA VAL A 118 -7.44 4.47 -1.65
C VAL A 118 -8.15 4.67 -0.33
N TRP A 119 -9.20 3.90 -0.08
CA TRP A 119 -9.87 3.80 1.22
C TRP A 119 -10.22 2.33 1.47
N PHE A 120 -10.50 2.02 2.73
CA PHE A 120 -11.06 0.72 3.10
C PHE A 120 -12.55 0.89 3.36
N GLU A 121 -13.35 -0.04 2.87
CA GLU A 121 -14.75 -0.22 3.27
C GLU A 121 -14.87 -0.84 4.68
#